data_AF-A0A5H2Y475-F1
#
_entry.id   AF-A0A5H2Y475-F1
#
_cell.length_a   1.000
_cell.length_b   1.000
_cell.length_c   1.000
_cell.angle_alpha   90.00
_cell.angle_beta   90.00
_cell.angle_gamma   90.00
#
_symmetry.space_group_name_H-M   'P 1'
#
loop_
_entity.id
_entity.type
_entity.pdbx_description
1 polymer ?
#
loop_
_entity_poly.entity_id
_entity_poly.type
_entity_poly.pdbx_seq_one_letter_code
_entity_poly.pdbx_strand_id
1 'polypeptide(L)'
;MAPSLVRLYEQMPEPKYVIAMGACTITGGMFSTDSYSTVRGVDKLIPVDVYLPGCPPKPEAVIDAITKLRKKISREIYEDRIRSQQENRVLLPAISFVLDAVLILEIMIKNYSINHHLLQKSLLKYFSNIKVQ
;
A
#
# COMPACT_ATOMS: atom_id res chain seq x y z
N MET A 1 -17.99 -32.55 -2.30
CA MET A 1 -18.02 -31.09 -2.49
C MET A 1 -16.67 -30.43 -2.18
N ALA A 2 -15.98 -30.82 -1.11
CA ALA A 2 -14.70 -30.23 -0.70
C ALA A 2 -13.67 -29.96 -1.84
N PRO A 3 -13.34 -30.91 -2.74
CA PRO A 3 -12.35 -30.66 -3.79
C PRO A 3 -12.86 -29.73 -4.91
N SER A 4 -14.17 -29.56 -5.05
CA SER A 4 -14.75 -28.61 -6.00
C SER A 4 -14.68 -27.18 -5.45
N LEU A 5 -14.84 -27.00 -4.14
CA LEU A 5 -14.71 -25.70 -3.48
C LEU A 5 -13.29 -25.14 -3.61
N VAL A 6 -12.27 -25.97 -3.36
CA VAL A 6 -10.86 -25.55 -3.48
C VAL A 6 -10.55 -25.14 -4.91
N ARG A 7 -11.01 -25.90 -5.91
CA ARG A 7 -10.84 -25.55 -7.33
C ARG A 7 -11.46 -24.21 -7.70
N LEU A 8 -12.67 -23.91 -7.19
CA LEU A 8 -13.29 -22.60 -7.39
C LEU A 8 -12.46 -21.48 -6.77
N TYR A 9 -11.94 -21.69 -5.56
CA TYR A 9 -11.11 -20.70 -4.87
C TYR A 9 -9.79 -20.44 -5.61
N GLU A 10 -9.19 -21.45 -6.22
CA GLU A 10 -7.97 -21.34 -7.03
C GLU A 10 -8.20 -20.59 -8.35
N GLN A 11 -9.39 -20.72 -8.93
CA GLN A 11 -9.77 -20.07 -10.20
C GLN A 11 -10.10 -18.56 -10.05
N MET A 12 -10.19 -18.04 -8.82
CA MET A 12 -10.48 -16.62 -8.56
C MET A 12 -9.19 -15.77 -8.61
N PRO A 13 -9.23 -14.57 -9.26
CA PRO A 13 -8.10 -13.64 -9.27
C PRO A 13 -7.85 -13.00 -7.89
N GLU A 14 -6.63 -12.51 -7.70
CA GLU A 14 -6.26 -11.70 -6.52
C GLU A 14 -6.74 -10.24 -6.69
N PRO A 15 -7.29 -9.57 -5.66
CA PRO A 15 -7.51 -9.95 -4.26
C PRO A 15 -8.84 -10.70 -4.01
N LYS A 16 -8.80 -11.76 -3.19
CA LYS A 16 -9.98 -12.57 -2.84
C LYS A 16 -10.19 -12.62 -1.33
N TYR A 17 -11.46 -12.59 -0.93
CA TYR A 17 -11.87 -12.60 0.47
C TYR A 17 -12.96 -13.64 0.70
N VAL A 18 -12.86 -14.39 1.81
CA VAL A 18 -13.74 -15.49 2.12
C VAL A 18 -14.50 -15.21 3.43
N ILE A 19 -15.83 -15.29 3.37
CA ILE A 19 -16.70 -15.20 4.54
C ILE A 19 -17.26 -16.60 4.84
N ALA A 20 -17.02 -17.11 6.06
CA ALA A 20 -17.66 -18.34 6.53
C ALA A 20 -19.01 -18.01 7.18
N MET A 21 -20.10 -18.44 6.55
CA MET A 21 -21.47 -18.15 6.97
C MET A 21 -22.15 -19.38 7.59
N GLY A 22 -22.45 -19.26 8.88
CA GLY A 22 -23.24 -20.23 9.63
C GLY A 22 -22.41 -21.30 10.33
N ALA A 23 -23.02 -21.94 11.33
CA ALA A 23 -22.32 -22.88 12.22
C ALA A 23 -21.70 -24.08 11.46
N CYS A 24 -22.36 -24.53 10.39
CA CYS A 24 -21.89 -25.66 9.58
C CYS A 24 -20.56 -25.38 8.88
N THR A 25 -20.32 -24.16 8.38
CA THR A 25 -19.06 -23.82 7.72
C THR A 25 -17.93 -23.51 8.69
N ILE A 26 -18.24 -23.12 9.93
CA ILE A 26 -17.21 -22.74 10.93
C ILE A 26 -16.69 -23.99 11.64
N THR A 27 -17.58 -24.79 12.24
CA THR A 27 -17.20 -25.95 13.07
C THR A 27 -17.79 -27.28 12.60
N GLY A 28 -18.63 -27.26 11.57
CA GLY A 28 -19.46 -28.41 11.18
C GLY A 28 -20.87 -28.38 11.78
N GLY A 29 -21.17 -27.43 12.67
CA GLY A 29 -22.52 -27.19 13.20
C GLY A 29 -23.16 -28.44 13.81
N MET A 30 -24.41 -28.73 13.45
CA MET A 30 -25.11 -29.94 13.93
C MET A 30 -24.46 -31.26 13.47
N PHE A 31 -23.61 -31.22 12.44
CA PHE A 31 -22.93 -32.38 11.88
C PHE A 31 -21.53 -32.59 12.49
N SER A 32 -21.21 -31.84 13.55
CA SER A 32 -19.90 -31.88 14.19
C SER A 32 -19.64 -33.15 15.02
N THR A 33 -20.63 -33.98 15.29
CA THR A 33 -20.48 -35.21 16.09
C THR A 33 -20.73 -36.45 15.24
N ASP A 34 -21.87 -36.51 14.55
CA ASP A 34 -22.41 -37.79 14.08
C ASP A 34 -22.21 -38.09 12.60
N SER A 35 -21.65 -37.17 11.82
CA SER A 35 -21.43 -37.39 10.39
C SER A 35 -19.97 -37.71 10.05
N TYR A 36 -19.77 -38.77 9.26
CA TYR A 36 -18.47 -39.23 8.74
C TYR A 36 -18.05 -38.53 7.44
N SER A 37 -19.00 -37.94 6.70
CA SER A 37 -18.80 -37.40 5.36
C SER A 37 -18.68 -35.87 5.31
N THR A 38 -18.76 -35.18 6.46
CA THR A 38 -18.68 -33.71 6.50
C THR A 38 -17.30 -33.23 6.94
N VAL A 39 -16.85 -32.15 6.32
CA VAL A 39 -15.63 -31.46 6.73
C VAL A 39 -15.96 -30.57 7.92
N ARG A 40 -15.27 -30.80 9.04
CA ARG A 40 -15.41 -30.01 10.27
C ARG A 40 -14.70 -28.66 10.09
N GLY A 41 -15.40 -27.70 9.51
CA GLY A 41 -14.93 -26.33 9.26
C GLY A 41 -14.30 -26.15 7.87
N VAL A 42 -14.61 -25.04 7.22
CA VAL A 42 -14.09 -24.66 5.89
C VAL A 42 -12.63 -24.17 5.97
N ASP A 43 -12.19 -23.76 7.16
CA ASP A 43 -10.85 -23.26 7.47
C ASP A 43 -9.73 -24.25 7.17
N LYS A 44 -10.06 -25.55 7.12
CA LYS A 44 -9.13 -26.61 6.76
C LYS A 44 -8.84 -26.68 5.26
N LEU A 45 -9.72 -26.10 4.44
CA LEU A 45 -9.66 -26.14 2.98
C LEU A 45 -9.16 -24.81 2.41
N ILE A 46 -9.70 -23.69 2.90
CA ILE A 46 -9.41 -22.35 2.41
C ILE A 46 -9.29 -21.37 3.58
N PRO A 47 -8.45 -20.32 3.49
CA PRO A 47 -8.35 -19.31 4.53
C PRO A 47 -9.63 -18.49 4.60
N VAL A 48 -10.10 -18.21 5.81
CA VAL A 48 -11.32 -17.43 6.07
C VAL A 48 -10.96 -16.07 6.67
N ASP A 49 -11.57 -15.02 6.15
CA ASP A 49 -11.34 -13.64 6.60
C ASP A 49 -12.27 -13.20 7.71
N VAL A 50 -13.54 -13.60 7.61
CA VAL A 50 -14.61 -13.19 8.52
C VAL A 50 -15.52 -14.38 8.80
N TYR A 51 -15.81 -14.60 10.08
CA TYR A 51 -16.73 -15.60 10.56
C TYR A 51 -18.07 -14.98 10.92
N LEU A 52 -19.16 -15.57 10.43
CA LEU A 52 -20.52 -15.19 10.75
C LEU A 52 -21.27 -16.36 11.42
N PRO A 53 -21.41 -16.38 12.75
CA PRO A 53 -22.16 -17.43 13.44
C PRO A 53 -23.67 -17.31 13.17
N GLY A 54 -24.35 -18.45 13.10
CA GLY A 54 -25.80 -18.55 12.94
C GLY A 54 -26.25 -19.88 12.34
N CYS A 55 -27.53 -20.24 12.50
CA CYS A 55 -28.08 -21.48 11.93
C CYS A 55 -29.59 -21.33 11.63
N PRO A 56 -30.00 -20.64 10.55
CA PRO A 56 -29.21 -19.73 9.71
C PRO A 56 -29.01 -18.36 10.38
N PRO A 57 -27.97 -17.58 10.02
CA PRO A 57 -27.79 -16.23 10.56
C PRO A 57 -28.90 -15.29 10.09
N LYS A 58 -29.24 -14.32 10.93
CA LYS A 58 -30.19 -13.27 10.59
C LYS A 58 -29.65 -12.37 9.47
N PRO A 59 -30.52 -11.82 8.60
CA PRO A 59 -30.08 -10.98 7.49
C PRO A 59 -29.30 -9.74 7.95
N GLU A 60 -29.62 -9.18 9.12
CA GLU A 60 -28.89 -8.03 9.69
C GLU A 60 -27.44 -8.42 10.02
N ALA A 61 -27.21 -9.65 10.48
CA ALA A 61 -25.88 -10.15 10.80
C ALA A 61 -25.03 -10.37 9.54
N VAL A 62 -25.65 -10.69 8.40
CA VAL A 62 -24.97 -10.76 7.10
C VAL A 62 -24.49 -9.38 6.67
N ILE A 63 -25.34 -8.35 6.82
CA ILE A 63 -24.99 -6.96 6.50
C ILE A 63 -23.84 -6.48 7.39
N ASP A 64 -23.86 -6.82 8.68
CA ASP A 64 -22.76 -6.50 9.60
C ASP A 64 -21.45 -7.21 9.20
N ALA A 65 -21.51 -8.48 8.80
CA ALA A 65 -20.33 -9.22 8.33
C ALA A 65 -19.71 -8.60 7.07
N ILE A 66 -20.53 -8.20 6.10
CA ILE A 66 -20.07 -7.47 4.90
C ILE A 66 -19.45 -6.12 5.29
N THR A 67 -20.08 -5.41 6.23
CA THR A 67 -19.56 -4.13 6.73
C THR A 67 -18.20 -4.30 7.41
N LYS A 68 -18.03 -5.35 8.22
CA LYS A 68 -16.74 -5.71 8.83
C LYS A 68 -15.69 -6.06 7.79
N LEU A 69 -16.05 -6.81 6.75
CA LEU A 69 -15.14 -7.12 5.65
C LEU A 69 -14.68 -5.85 4.93
N ARG A 70 -15.59 -4.95 4.59
CA ARG A 70 -15.25 -3.65 3.96
C ARG A 70 -14.24 -2.85 4.80
N LYS A 71 -14.42 -2.82 6.13
CA LYS A 71 -13.48 -2.16 7.05
C LYS A 71 -12.12 -2.86 7.14
N LYS A 72 -12.04 -4.17 6.89
CA LYS A 72 -10.77 -4.92 6.84
C LYS A 72 -10.01 -4.57 5.56
N ILE A 73 -10.69 -4.62 4.42
CA ILE A 73 -10.13 -4.27 3.10
C ILE A 73 -9.59 -2.83 3.09
N SER A 74 -10.36 -1.88 3.62
CA SER A 74 -9.92 -0.47 3.66
C SER A 74 -8.65 -0.25 4.49
N ARG A 75 -8.43 -1.07 5.53
CA ARG A 75 -7.22 -1.02 6.35
C ARG A 75 -6.03 -1.62 5.62
N GLU A 76 -6.20 -2.78 4.98
CA GLU A 76 -5.14 -3.41 4.18
C GLU A 76 -4.63 -2.46 3.08
N ILE A 77 -5.53 -1.84 2.32
CA ILE A 77 -5.17 -0.86 1.28
C ILE A 77 -4.39 0.34 1.86
N TYR A 78 -4.72 0.76 3.10
CA TYR A 78 -3.99 1.85 3.75
C TYR A 78 -2.57 1.43 4.12
N GLU A 79 -2.42 0.26 4.77
CA GLU A 79 -1.12 -0.29 5.14
C GLU A 79 -0.22 -0.55 3.92
N ASP A 80 -0.79 -1.06 2.83
CA ASP A 80 -0.08 -1.27 1.57
C ASP A 80 0.49 0.03 1.00
N ARG A 81 -0.30 1.12 1.05
CA ARG A 81 0.18 2.45 0.64
C ARG A 81 1.30 2.96 1.54
N ILE A 82 1.18 2.84 2.86
CA ILE A 82 2.22 3.29 3.80
C ILE A 82 3.52 2.50 3.59
N ARG A 83 3.44 1.18 3.43
CA ARG A 83 4.59 0.31 3.14
C ARG A 83 5.27 0.70 1.82
N SER A 84 4.50 0.94 0.76
CA SER A 84 5.05 1.41 -0.53
C SER A 84 5.76 2.78 -0.42
N GLN A 85 5.30 3.67 0.48
CA GLN A 85 5.97 4.94 0.74
C GLN A 85 7.26 4.79 1.55
N GLN A 86 7.31 3.82 2.47
CA GLN A 86 8.52 3.51 3.24
C GLN A 86 9.59 2.79 2.41
N GLU A 87 9.22 1.83 1.56
CA GLU A 87 10.16 1.20 0.62
C GLU A 87 10.76 2.22 -0.36
N ASN A 88 9.95 3.16 -0.87
CA ASN A 88 10.46 4.29 -1.64
C ASN A 88 11.41 5.17 -0.80
N ARG A 89 11.17 5.37 0.50
CA ARG A 89 12.10 6.12 1.35
C ARG A 89 13.43 5.41 1.65
N VAL A 90 13.56 4.10 1.45
CA VAL A 90 14.84 3.38 1.60
C VAL A 90 15.62 3.32 0.27
N LEU A 91 14.95 3.43 -0.89
CA LEU A 91 15.62 3.55 -2.20
C LEU A 91 16.01 5.00 -2.55
N LEU A 92 15.28 5.98 -2.02
CA LEU A 92 15.51 7.41 -2.28
C LEU A 92 16.65 8.10 -1.50
N PRO A 93 17.31 7.57 -0.43
CA PRO A 93 18.40 8.31 0.20
C PRO A 93 19.65 8.30 -0.68
N ALA A 94 19.89 7.26 -1.48
CA ALA A 94 21.00 7.23 -2.44
C ALA A 94 20.74 8.16 -3.64
N ILE A 95 19.49 8.27 -4.10
CA ILE A 95 19.13 9.05 -5.29
C ILE A 95 18.94 10.54 -4.95
N SER A 96 18.37 10.87 -3.77
CA SER A 96 18.26 12.27 -3.30
C SER A 96 19.63 12.88 -3.02
N PHE A 97 20.56 12.16 -2.39
CA PHE A 97 21.90 12.70 -2.11
C PHE A 97 22.67 13.04 -3.39
N VAL A 98 22.51 12.23 -4.44
CA VAL A 98 23.14 12.47 -5.75
C VAL A 98 22.45 13.61 -6.50
N LEU A 99 21.12 13.70 -6.48
CA LEU A 99 20.38 14.82 -7.09
C LEU A 99 20.62 16.15 -6.36
N ASP A 100 20.69 16.14 -5.03
CA ASP A 100 21.02 17.31 -4.22
C ASP A 100 22.47 17.75 -4.46
N ALA A 101 23.42 16.82 -4.58
CA ALA A 101 24.81 17.15 -4.94
C ALA A 101 24.96 17.67 -6.38
N VAL A 102 24.25 17.08 -7.36
CA VAL A 102 24.25 17.55 -8.76
C VAL A 102 23.58 18.92 -8.87
N LEU A 103 22.49 19.16 -8.14
CA LEU A 103 21.83 20.47 -8.11
C LEU A 103 22.70 21.53 -7.41
N ILE A 104 23.37 21.19 -6.30
CA ILE A 104 24.34 22.09 -5.66
C ILE A 104 25.53 22.37 -6.59
N LEU A 105 26.02 21.38 -7.34
CA LEU A 105 27.09 21.57 -8.31
C LEU A 105 26.63 22.41 -9.50
N GLU A 106 25.41 22.21 -10.02
CA GLU A 106 24.82 23.08 -11.05
C GLU A 106 24.59 24.50 -10.56
N ILE A 107 24.12 24.68 -9.31
CA ILE A 107 23.95 25.99 -8.68
C ILE A 107 25.32 26.64 -8.51
N MET A 108 26.35 25.93 -8.09
CA MET A 108 27.72 26.46 -7.99
C MET A 108 28.31 26.80 -9.36
N ILE A 109 28.11 25.97 -10.39
CA ILE A 109 28.58 26.24 -11.76
C ILE A 109 27.86 27.45 -12.36
N LYS A 110 26.53 27.57 -12.17
CA LYS A 110 25.75 28.76 -12.61
C LYS A 110 26.12 30.01 -11.81
N ASN A 111 26.38 29.90 -10.51
CA ASN A 111 26.76 31.03 -9.65
C ASN A 111 28.24 31.47 -9.85
N TYR A 112 29.10 30.57 -10.35
CA TYR A 112 30.46 30.90 -10.82
C TYR A 112 30.45 31.61 -12.17
N SER A 113 29.54 31.23 -13.09
CA SER A 113 29.42 31.88 -14.41
C SER A 113 28.76 33.27 -14.36
N ILE A 114 27.81 33.51 -13.43
CA ILE A 114 27.11 34.81 -13.31
C ILE A 114 28.01 35.89 -12.65
N ASN A 115 28.93 35.52 -11.76
CA ASN A 115 29.81 36.48 -11.07
C ASN A 115 30.96 37.05 -11.93
N HIS A 116 31.25 36.47 -13.10
CA HIS A 116 32.24 37.07 -14.01
C HIS A 116 31.69 38.30 -14.78
N HIS A 117 30.36 38.47 -14.87
CA HIS A 117 29.77 39.55 -15.66
C HIS A 117 29.51 40.86 -14.89
N LEU A 118 29.43 40.79 -13.55
CA LEU A 118 29.19 41.94 -12.66
C LEU A 118 30.47 42.66 -12.22
N LEU A 119 31.63 41.99 -12.23
CA LEU A 119 32.93 42.62 -11.95
C LEU A 119 33.43 43.49 -13.12
N GLN A 120 33.11 43.15 -14.37
CA GLN A 120 33.54 43.93 -15.54
C GLN A 120 32.77 45.26 -15.69
N LYS A 121 31.49 45.31 -15.26
CA LYS A 121 30.68 46.54 -15.30
C LYS A 121 30.98 47.51 -14.14
N SER A 122 31.38 47.00 -12.98
CA SER A 122 31.81 47.86 -11.86
C SER A 122 33.20 48.48 -12.08
N LEU A 123 34.14 47.78 -12.70
CA LEU A 123 35.50 48.29 -12.97
C LEU A 123 35.56 49.36 -14.09
N LEU A 124 34.72 49.26 -15.12
CA LEU A 124 34.64 50.30 -16.17
C LEU A 124 34.01 51.62 -15.68
N LYS A 125 33.13 51.55 -14.67
CA LYS A 125 32.51 52.74 -14.05
C LYS A 125 33.49 53.50 -13.14
N TYR A 126 34.49 52.81 -12.58
CA TYR A 126 35.58 53.40 -11.81
C TYR A 126 36.61 54.14 -12.69
N PHE A 127 36.93 53.62 -13.87
CA PHE A 127 37.94 54.22 -14.76
C PHE A 127 37.46 55.49 -15.50
N SER A 128 36.16 55.69 -15.69
CA SER A 128 35.62 56.90 -16.33
C SER A 128 35.58 58.14 -15.43
N ASN A 129 35.70 57.98 -14.10
CA ASN A 129 35.64 59.09 -13.12
C ASN A 129 37.02 59.66 -12.73
N ILE A 130 38.12 59.14 -13.26
CA ILE A 130 39.50 59.59 -12.94
C ILE A 130 40.07 60.56 -14.00
N LYS A 131 39.37 60.81 -15.12
CA LYS A 131 39.85 61.71 -16.20
C LYS A 131 39.18 63.09 -16.25
N VAL A 132 38.42 63.47 -15.22
CA VAL A 132 37.88 64.82 -15.04
C VAL A 132 38.28 65.34 -13.66
N GLN A 133 39.59 65.48 -13.46
CA GLN A 133 40.17 66.43 -12.52
C GLN A 133 41.58 66.80 -12.95
#